data_AF-A0A6P3YDC1-F1
#
_entry.id   AF-A0A6P3YDC1-F1
#
_cell.length_a   1.000
_cell.length_b   1.000
_cell.length_c   1.000
_cell.angle_alpha   90.00
_cell.angle_beta   90.00
_cell.angle_gamma   90.00
#
_symmetry.space_group_name_H-M   'P 1'
#
loop_
_entity.id
_entity.type
_entity.pdbx_description
1 polymer ?
#
loop_
_entity_poly.entity_id
_entity_poly.type
_entity_poly.pdbx_seq_one_letter_code
_entity_poly.pdbx_strand_id
1 'polypeptide(L)'
;MATLNLASDEILVGEGHEQENTFAKWNRVPVSSLNPQTDILLFQQIEIDHYIGKPLPGMPGSKVGPVPIMRMFGVTEQGNSVCCHVHGFCPYLFISAPSKFTNHHCKPFKVCKSFCILI
;
A
#
# COMPACT_ATOMS: atom_id res chain seq x y z
N MET A 1 14.07 5.55 54.04
CA MET A 1 14.82 4.61 53.20
C MET A 1 13.91 4.10 52.11
N ALA A 2 14.06 4.63 50.90
CA ALA A 2 13.62 4.01 49.66
C ALA A 2 14.70 4.36 48.64
N THR A 3 15.58 3.40 48.38
CA THR A 3 16.76 3.55 47.54
C THR A 3 16.29 3.57 46.09
N LEU A 4 16.44 4.72 45.42
CA LEU A 4 16.29 4.82 43.97
C LEU A 4 17.49 4.10 43.35
N ASN A 5 17.29 2.86 42.90
CA ASN A 5 18.27 2.16 42.08
C ASN A 5 18.31 2.84 40.71
N LEU A 6 19.25 3.77 40.51
CA LEU A 6 19.71 4.13 39.18
C LEU A 6 20.39 2.89 38.60
N ALA A 7 19.62 2.04 37.93
CA ALA A 7 20.18 1.08 37.00
C ALA A 7 20.83 1.89 35.87
N SER A 8 22.13 1.69 35.70
CA SER A 8 22.94 2.26 34.63
C SER A 8 22.26 2.04 33.27
N ASP A 9 21.85 3.13 32.62
CA ASP A 9 21.42 3.13 31.22
C ASP A 9 22.64 2.78 30.33
N GLU A 10 22.88 1.50 30.11
CA GLU A 10 23.76 1.05 29.03
C GLU A 10 23.10 1.43 27.70
N ILE A 11 23.72 2.37 26.98
CA ILE A 11 23.30 2.81 25.65
C ILE A 11 23.55 1.67 24.67
N LEU A 12 22.53 0.83 24.44
CA LEU A 12 22.53 -0.17 23.39
C LEU A 12 22.29 0.55 22.05
N VAL A 13 23.38 0.84 21.34
CA VAL A 13 23.37 1.42 20.00
C VAL A 13 22.90 0.33 19.03
N GLY A 14 21.70 0.50 18.45
CA GLY A 14 21.19 -0.37 17.39
C GLY A 14 21.72 0.08 16.02
N GLU A 15 21.99 -0.87 15.12
CA GLU A 15 22.39 -0.57 13.75
C GLU A 15 21.17 -0.14 12.91
N GLY A 16 21.12 1.15 12.57
CA GLY A 16 20.17 1.73 11.61
C GLY A 16 20.93 2.50 10.53
N HIS A 17 20.32 2.67 9.35
CA HIS A 17 20.92 3.42 8.24
C HIS A 17 21.07 4.91 8.63
N GLU A 18 22.32 5.29 8.88
CA GLU A 18 22.94 6.62 9.00
C GLU A 18 22.00 7.82 9.30
N GLN A 19 22.16 8.34 10.53
CA GLN A 19 21.57 9.56 11.13
C GLN A 19 20.19 9.42 11.78
N GLU A 20 20.12 8.72 12.92
CA GLU A 20 19.25 9.12 14.03
C GLU A 20 19.70 8.39 15.29
N ASN A 21 19.78 9.11 16.42
CA ASN A 21 20.07 8.53 17.72
C ASN A 21 18.83 7.71 18.16
N THR A 22 18.63 6.56 17.53
CA THR A 22 17.52 5.66 17.80
C THR A 22 17.85 4.90 19.08
N PHE A 23 17.21 5.30 20.18
CA PHE A 23 17.27 4.50 21.39
C PHE A 23 16.68 3.13 21.04
N ALA A 24 17.48 2.06 21.19
CA ALA A 24 17.06 0.69 20.88
C ALA A 24 15.73 0.31 21.55
N LYS A 25 15.40 0.95 22.68
CA LYS A 25 14.13 0.84 23.40
C LYS A 25 12.88 1.13 22.54
N TRP A 26 12.96 2.02 21.56
CA TRP A 26 11.81 2.44 20.74
C TRP A 26 11.76 1.78 19.36
N ASN A 27 12.74 0.94 19.04
CA ASN A 27 12.75 0.22 17.78
C ASN A 27 11.65 -0.84 17.77
N ARG A 28 11.06 -1.04 16.59
CA ARG A 28 10.15 -2.16 16.38
C ARG A 28 10.94 -3.47 16.41
N VAL A 29 10.23 -4.55 16.69
CA VAL A 29 10.78 -5.89 16.60
C VAL A 29 11.30 -6.14 15.17
N PRO A 30 12.47 -6.77 14.99
CA PRO A 30 12.95 -7.15 13.67
C PRO A 30 11.96 -8.09 12.97
N VAL A 31 11.77 -7.87 11.66
CA VAL A 31 10.87 -8.70 10.86
C VAL A 31 11.50 -10.08 10.66
N SER A 32 10.74 -11.15 10.92
CA SER A 32 11.16 -12.51 10.59
C SER A 32 11.25 -12.71 9.07
N SER A 33 12.09 -13.63 8.61
CA SER A 33 12.18 -13.95 7.17
C SER A 33 10.81 -14.36 6.62
N LEU A 34 10.31 -13.64 5.61
CA LEU A 34 9.05 -13.92 4.91
C LEU A 34 9.35 -14.48 3.52
N ASN A 35 8.72 -15.61 3.19
CA ASN A 35 8.73 -16.20 1.86
C ASN A 35 7.41 -15.88 1.12
N PRO A 36 7.44 -15.02 0.08
CA PRO A 36 6.23 -14.65 -0.66
C PRO A 36 5.50 -15.79 -1.37
N GLN A 37 6.13 -16.95 -1.56
CA GLN A 37 5.53 -18.09 -2.25
C GLN A 37 4.73 -19.01 -1.32
N THR A 38 5.00 -18.96 -0.01
CA THR A 38 4.40 -19.89 0.97
C THR A 38 3.67 -19.17 2.09
N ASP A 39 4.14 -17.97 2.45
CA ASP A 39 3.71 -17.31 3.67
C ASP A 39 2.57 -16.33 3.39
N ILE A 40 1.62 -16.28 4.31
CA ILE A 40 0.50 -15.34 4.26
C ILE A 40 0.88 -14.10 5.05
N LEU A 41 0.82 -12.93 4.40
CA LEU A 41 1.00 -11.65 5.08
C LEU A 41 -0.36 -11.18 5.65
N LEU A 42 -0.54 -11.33 6.96
CA LEU A 42 -1.71 -10.84 7.68
C LEU A 42 -1.37 -9.56 8.46
N PHE A 43 -2.11 -8.49 8.24
CA PHE A 43 -1.94 -7.23 8.95
C PHE A 43 -3.25 -6.46 9.07
N GLN A 44 -3.39 -5.66 10.12
CA GLN A 44 -4.49 -4.74 10.30
C GLN A 44 -4.17 -3.42 9.58
N GLN A 45 -5.02 -3.04 8.63
CA GLN A 45 -4.95 -1.76 7.94
C GLN A 45 -5.33 -0.61 8.89
N ILE A 46 -4.64 0.52 8.76
CA ILE A 46 -4.83 1.75 9.55
C ILE A 46 -5.18 2.92 8.63
N GLU A 47 -4.40 3.13 7.57
CA GLU A 47 -4.57 4.26 6.65
C GLU A 47 -4.43 3.79 5.20
N ILE A 48 -5.11 4.49 4.28
CA ILE A 48 -5.02 4.25 2.85
C ILE A 48 -4.77 5.59 2.16
N ASP A 49 -3.80 5.58 1.25
CA ASP A 49 -3.50 6.70 0.36
C ASP A 49 -3.31 6.18 -1.08
N HIS A 50 -3.15 7.07 -2.06
CA HIS A 50 -2.80 6.70 -3.42
C HIS A 50 -1.73 7.61 -4.00
N TYR A 51 -0.94 7.07 -4.92
CA TYR A 51 -0.04 7.88 -5.73
C TYR A 51 -0.10 7.43 -7.19
N ILE A 52 0.38 8.31 -8.06
CA ILE A 52 0.49 8.03 -9.49
C ILE A 52 1.88 7.49 -9.79
N GLY A 53 1.95 6.30 -10.39
CA GLY A 53 3.21 5.62 -10.67
C GLY A 53 3.23 4.87 -12.00
N LYS A 54 4.33 4.13 -12.19
CA LYS A 54 4.48 3.19 -13.32
C LYS A 54 3.72 1.90 -13.01
N PRO A 55 3.08 1.27 -14.02
CA PRO A 55 2.44 -0.02 -13.82
C PRO A 55 3.47 -1.10 -13.48
N LEU A 56 3.14 -1.97 -12.53
CA LEU A 56 3.98 -3.11 -12.17
C LEU A 56 3.79 -4.24 -13.20
N PRO A 57 4.86 -4.76 -13.82
CA PRO A 57 4.75 -5.88 -14.75
C PRO A 57 4.09 -7.10 -14.09
N GLY A 58 3.18 -7.76 -14.82
CA GLY A 58 2.44 -8.92 -14.32
C GLY A 58 1.22 -8.60 -13.46
N MET A 59 1.00 -7.34 -13.07
CA MET A 59 -0.22 -6.92 -12.37
C MET A 59 -1.36 -6.57 -13.35
N PRO A 60 -2.63 -6.77 -12.95
CA PRO A 60 -3.79 -6.37 -13.75
C PRO A 60 -3.86 -4.84 -13.93
N GLY A 61 -4.73 -4.37 -14.82
CA GLY A 61 -4.98 -2.94 -15.07
C GLY A 61 -4.26 -2.37 -16.29
N SER A 62 -4.12 -1.04 -16.35
CA SER A 62 -3.47 -0.37 -17.48
C SER A 62 -1.98 -0.70 -17.52
N LYS A 63 -1.52 -1.21 -18.67
CA LYS A 63 -0.09 -1.47 -18.95
C LYS A 63 0.67 -0.20 -19.36
N VAL A 64 -0.05 0.90 -19.57
CA VAL A 64 0.49 2.20 -19.97
C VAL A 64 0.31 3.15 -18.79
N GLY A 65 1.43 3.63 -18.25
CA GLY A 65 1.43 4.65 -17.19
C GLY A 65 1.06 6.04 -17.73
N PRO A 66 0.71 6.99 -16.86
CA PRO A 66 0.59 6.87 -15.40
C PRO A 66 -0.61 6.03 -14.93
N VAL A 67 -0.44 5.26 -13.84
CA VAL A 67 -1.54 4.49 -13.21
C VAL A 67 -1.68 4.84 -11.73
N PRO A 68 -2.91 4.87 -11.18
CA PRO A 68 -3.11 4.99 -9.75
C PRO A 68 -2.69 3.70 -9.04
N ILE A 69 -1.96 3.85 -7.94
CA ILE A 69 -1.51 2.76 -7.06
C ILE A 69 -1.98 3.12 -5.66
N MET A 70 -2.72 2.21 -5.02
CA MET A 70 -3.15 2.42 -3.64
C MET A 70 -2.05 1.93 -2.68
N ARG A 71 -1.79 2.69 -1.62
CA ARG A 71 -0.91 2.31 -0.52
C ARG A 71 -1.75 2.08 0.72
N MET A 72 -1.65 0.90 1.29
CA MET A 72 -2.27 0.56 2.57
C MET A 72 -1.19 0.44 3.63
N PHE A 73 -1.32 1.27 4.67
CA PHE A 73 -0.45 1.23 5.83
C PHE A 73 -1.12 0.45 6.95
N GLY A 74 -0.34 -0.33 7.68
CA GLY A 74 -0.88 -1.12 8.79
C GLY A 74 0.18 -1.80 9.63
N VAL A 75 -0.28 -2.65 10.53
CA VAL A 75 0.58 -3.40 11.46
C VAL A 75 0.19 -4.86 11.50
N THR A 76 1.20 -5.74 11.51
CA THR A 76 1.01 -7.18 11.75
C THR A 76 0.69 -7.43 13.22
N GLU A 77 0.20 -8.64 13.55
CA GLU A 77 0.01 -9.09 14.93
C GLU A 77 1.32 -9.03 15.75
N GLN A 78 2.46 -9.27 15.09
CA GLN A 78 3.79 -9.21 15.70
C GLN A 78 4.33 -7.78 15.86
N GLY A 79 3.56 -6.74 15.49
CA GLY A 79 3.93 -5.34 15.67
C GLY A 79 4.79 -4.74 14.55
N ASN A 80 5.03 -5.48 13.47
CA ASN A 80 5.75 -5.00 12.29
C ASN A 80 4.88 -4.04 11.47
N SER A 81 5.44 -2.90 11.05
CA SER A 81 4.80 -1.98 10.12
C SER A 81 4.76 -2.57 8.70
N VAL A 82 3.64 -2.41 8.01
CA VAL A 82 3.44 -2.87 6.63
C VAL A 82 3.06 -1.70 5.75
N CYS A 83 3.66 -1.65 4.55
CA CYS A 83 3.26 -0.79 3.45
C CYS A 83 2.92 -1.67 2.24
N CYS A 84 1.63 -1.89 2.00
CA CYS A 84 1.13 -2.73 0.92
C CYS A 84 0.75 -1.88 -0.30
N HIS A 85 1.34 -2.20 -1.45
CA HIS A 85 1.06 -1.53 -2.73
C HIS A 85 0.05 -2.35 -3.53
N VAL A 86 -1.13 -1.80 -3.77
CA VAL A 86 -2.20 -2.45 -4.52
C VAL A 86 -2.26 -1.87 -5.93
N HIS A 87 -2.14 -2.75 -6.92
CA HIS A 87 -2.12 -2.42 -8.34
C HIS A 87 -3.37 -2.95 -9.05
N GLY A 88 -3.69 -2.36 -10.20
CA GLY A 88 -4.72 -2.86 -11.11
C GLY A 88 -6.13 -2.37 -10.83
N PHE A 89 -6.29 -1.42 -9.93
CA PHE A 89 -7.52 -0.66 -9.78
C PHE A 89 -7.49 0.60 -10.66
N CYS A 90 -8.63 0.94 -11.25
CA CYS A 90 -8.80 2.19 -11.99
C CYS A 90 -10.15 2.80 -11.61
N PRO A 91 -10.19 4.06 -11.16
CA PRO A 91 -11.44 4.70 -10.79
C PRO A 91 -12.37 4.80 -12.00
N TYR A 92 -13.65 4.51 -11.79
CA TYR A 92 -14.67 4.61 -12.80
C TYR A 92 -15.91 5.32 -12.25
N LEU A 93 -16.72 5.85 -13.15
CA LEU A 93 -17.97 6.52 -12.83
C LEU A 93 -19.12 5.91 -13.62
N PHE A 94 -20.32 5.95 -13.05
CA PHE A 94 -21.53 5.55 -13.75
C PHE A 94 -22.18 6.76 -14.42
N ILE A 95 -22.54 6.64 -15.69
CA ILE A 95 -23.38 7.62 -16.38
C ILE A 95 -24.58 6.95 -17.02
N SER A 96 -25.69 7.67 -17.07
CA SER A 96 -26.88 7.20 -17.79
C SER A 96 -26.59 7.10 -19.28
N ALA A 97 -26.97 5.98 -19.90
CA ALA A 97 -26.90 5.82 -21.33
C ALA A 97 -27.82 6.85 -22.04
N PRO A 98 -27.32 7.59 -23.05
CA PRO A 98 -28.17 8.46 -23.86
C PRO A 98 -29.33 7.68 -24.50
N SER A 99 -30.49 8.32 -24.69
CA SER A 99 -31.71 7.65 -25.19
C SER A 99 -31.57 6.95 -26.54
N LYS A 100 -30.58 7.35 -27.35
CA LYS A 100 -30.27 6.74 -28.66
C LYS A 100 -28.98 5.91 -28.64
N PHE A 101 -28.46 5.56 -27.46
CA PHE A 101 -27.28 4.72 -27.34
C PHE A 101 -27.65 3.29 -27.77
N THR A 102 -26.84 2.70 -28.65
CA THR A 102 -27.06 1.37 -29.20
C THR A 102 -25.75 0.59 -29.18
N ASN A 103 -25.82 -0.72 -29.44
CA ASN A 103 -24.64 -1.59 -29.48
C ASN A 103 -23.56 -1.13 -30.49
N HIS A 104 -23.95 -0.40 -31.54
CA HIS A 104 -23.00 0.16 -32.51
C HIS A 104 -22.09 1.23 -31.89
N HIS A 105 -22.53 1.90 -30.83
CA HIS A 105 -21.79 2.96 -30.14
C HIS A 105 -20.80 2.43 -29.08
N CYS A 106 -20.93 1.15 -28.66
CA CYS A 106 -20.08 0.57 -27.61
C CYS A 106 -18.58 0.56 -27.97
N LYS A 107 -18.24 0.14 -29.20
CA LYS A 107 -16.84 0.08 -29.65
C LYS A 107 -16.21 1.48 -29.71
N PRO A 108 -16.81 2.48 -30.40
CA PRO A 108 -16.31 3.86 -30.38
C PRO A 108 -16.18 4.44 -28.96
N PHE A 109 -17.17 4.21 -28.09
CA PHE A 109 -17.16 4.71 -26.72
C PHE A 109 -15.99 4.13 -25.90
N LYS A 110 -15.75 2.81 -26.00
CA LYS A 110 -14.62 2.14 -25.33
C LYS A 110 -13.26 2.65 -25.82
N VAL A 111 -13.13 2.87 -27.13
CA VAL A 111 -11.88 3.38 -27.72
C VAL A 111 -11.58 4.83 -27.30
N CYS A 112 -12.62 5.62 -27.04
CA CYS A 112 -12.50 7.00 -26.54
C CYS A 112 -11.94 7.08 -25.10
N LYS A 113 -11.52 5.96 -24.48
CA LYS A 113 -10.94 5.90 -23.13
C LYS A 113 -11.81 6.57 -22.06
N SER A 114 -13.14 6.47 -22.17
CA SER A 114 -14.00 6.86 -21.06
C SER A 114 -13.82 5.86 -19.92
N PHE A 115 -13.40 6.34 -18.74
CA PHE A 115 -13.48 5.60 -17.46
C PHE A 115 -14.92 5.49 -16.96
N CYS A 116 -15.89 5.56 -17.87
CA CYS A 116 -17.31 5.64 -17.56
C CYS A 116 -17.97 4.32 -17.92
N ILE A 117 -18.80 3.82 -17.03
CA ILE A 117 -19.67 2.67 -17.26
C ILE A 117 -21.07 3.22 -17.52
N LEU A 118 -21.67 2.79 -18.64
CA LEU A 118 -23.04 3.16 -18.99
C LEU A 118 -24.02 2.26 -18.24
N ILE A 119 -24.99 2.87 -17.56
CA ILE A 119 -26.15 2.22 -16.92
C ILE A 119 -27.45 2.64 -17.57
#